data_AF-A0A9W7IQ49-F1
#
_entry.id   AF-A0A9W7IQ49-F1
#
_cell.length_a   1.000
_cell.length_b   1.000
_cell.length_c   1.000
_cell.angle_alpha   90.00
_cell.angle_beta   90.00
_cell.angle_gamma   90.00
#
_symmetry.space_group_name_H-M   'P 1'
#
loop_
_entity.id
_entity.type
_entity.pdbx_description
1 polymer ?
#
loop_
_entity_poly.entity_id
_entity_poly.type
_entity_poly.pdbx_seq_one_letter_code
_entity_poly.pdbx_strand_id
1 'polypeptide(L)'
;MQRRSNRRSPLPMASPAPEENLSPPKSTIFNKRKRNLSNASHSNSASAFFNLHSSPPNNKTLTTISDLKEFTSSRLEDIKRSLIDRSQSEILKDLDASHSRLHKRFKIQTQACQQVLEEAEKEYKKISEKIDSSHEAMKASYAGFTADAQATAARVCKTSISELSKSFEKGIDDLRSRFGTPSA
;
A
#
# COMPACT_ATOMS: atom_id res chain seq x y z
N MET A 1 -40.36 55.65 -18.76
CA MET A 1 -39.31 55.72 -17.72
C MET A 1 -39.20 54.37 -17.01
N GLN A 2 -37.99 53.86 -16.89
CA GLN A 2 -37.63 52.61 -16.23
C GLN A 2 -37.81 52.69 -14.71
N ARG A 3 -38.09 51.56 -14.06
CA ARG A 3 -37.20 50.94 -13.05
C ARG A 3 -37.73 49.56 -12.62
N ARG A 4 -37.08 48.52 -13.12
CA ARG A 4 -37.05 47.18 -12.50
C ARG A 4 -36.22 47.29 -11.22
N SER A 5 -36.73 46.81 -10.09
CA SER A 5 -35.93 46.61 -8.88
C SER A 5 -35.90 45.13 -8.52
N ASN A 6 -34.67 44.63 -8.42
CA ASN A 6 -34.29 43.24 -8.32
C ASN A 6 -34.61 42.65 -6.95
N ARG A 7 -35.09 41.40 -6.93
CA ARG A 7 -34.91 40.50 -5.77
C ARG A 7 -33.41 40.26 -5.59
N ARG A 8 -32.87 40.56 -4.40
CA ARG A 8 -31.54 40.12 -3.98
C ARG A 8 -31.62 39.60 -2.55
N SER A 9 -31.68 38.28 -2.43
CA SER A 9 -31.31 37.57 -1.20
C SER A 9 -29.81 37.76 -0.96
N PRO A 10 -29.34 38.02 0.27
CA PRO A 10 -27.95 37.85 0.60
C PRO A 10 -27.79 36.88 1.78
N LEU A 11 -27.47 35.64 1.47
CA LEU A 11 -26.50 34.86 2.24
C LEU A 11 -25.57 34.20 1.22
N PRO A 12 -24.25 34.25 1.47
CA PRO A 12 -23.62 33.01 1.88
C PRO A 12 -22.76 33.21 3.12
N MET A 13 -22.99 32.35 4.12
CA MET A 13 -22.05 32.07 5.20
C MET A 13 -20.73 31.58 4.59
N ALA A 14 -19.63 32.00 5.20
CA ALA A 14 -18.30 31.54 4.88
C ALA A 14 -18.21 30.01 5.02
N SER A 15 -17.95 29.30 3.93
CA SER A 15 -17.39 27.95 3.97
C SER A 15 -15.91 28.04 4.34
N PRO A 16 -15.39 27.20 5.24
CA PRO A 16 -13.95 26.96 5.26
C PRO A 16 -13.58 26.28 3.93
N ALA A 17 -12.58 26.83 3.24
CA ALA A 17 -12.02 26.27 2.03
C ALA A 17 -11.48 24.85 2.30
N PRO A 18 -11.78 23.85 1.47
CA PRO A 18 -10.97 22.64 1.38
C PRO A 18 -9.78 22.97 0.48
N GLU A 19 -8.70 23.52 1.05
CA GLU A 19 -7.42 23.63 0.34
C GLU A 19 -6.88 22.23 0.11
N GLU A 20 -6.79 21.91 -1.17
CA GLU A 20 -6.36 20.66 -1.76
C GLU A 20 -4.96 20.26 -1.28
N ASN A 21 -4.89 19.24 -0.42
CA ASN A 21 -3.70 18.40 -0.30
C ASN A 21 -4.02 16.99 -0.79
N LEU A 22 -4.56 16.91 -2.01
CA LEU A 22 -4.46 15.71 -2.83
C LEU A 22 -3.11 15.75 -3.54
N SER A 23 -2.03 15.58 -2.78
CA SER A 23 -0.83 15.02 -3.38
C SER A 23 -1.18 13.56 -3.71
N PRO A 24 -1.13 13.12 -4.98
CA PRO A 24 -1.14 11.69 -5.26
C PRO A 24 -0.01 11.07 -4.43
N PRO A 25 -0.18 9.88 -3.83
CA PRO A 25 0.99 9.18 -3.31
C PRO A 25 1.93 9.05 -4.49
N LYS A 26 3.06 9.79 -4.46
CA LYS A 26 4.10 9.71 -5.48
C LYS A 26 4.51 8.25 -5.52
N SER A 27 4.02 7.52 -6.52
CA SER A 27 4.43 6.16 -6.82
C SER A 27 5.86 6.21 -7.32
N THR A 28 6.79 6.44 -6.40
CA THR A 28 8.23 6.52 -6.63
C THR A 28 8.83 5.14 -6.46
N ILE A 29 8.23 4.11 -7.07
CA ILE A 29 8.79 2.75 -7.06
C ILE A 29 8.76 2.16 -8.47
N PHE A 30 8.91 3.02 -9.48
CA PHE A 30 9.45 2.61 -10.78
C PHE A 30 10.52 3.62 -11.19
N ASN A 31 11.52 3.80 -10.33
CA ASN A 31 12.79 4.33 -10.80
C ASN A 31 13.29 3.35 -11.86
N LYS A 32 13.17 3.75 -13.14
CA LYS A 32 13.79 3.10 -14.29
C LYS A 32 15.26 2.93 -13.94
N ARG A 33 15.62 1.73 -13.46
CA ARG A 33 17.01 1.34 -13.30
C ARG A 33 17.59 1.33 -14.69
N LYS A 34 18.27 2.42 -15.06
CA LYS A 34 19.16 2.49 -16.21
C LYS A 34 20.18 1.36 -15.99
N ARG A 35 19.91 0.20 -16.57
CA ARG A 35 20.88 -0.88 -16.64
C ARG A 35 21.99 -0.34 -17.53
N ASN A 36 23.06 0.13 -16.92
CA ASN A 36 24.34 0.16 -17.58
C ASN A 36 24.61 -1.30 -17.96
N LEU A 37 24.47 -1.63 -19.24
CA LEU A 37 25.09 -2.80 -19.84
C LEU A 37 26.60 -2.52 -19.83
N SER A 38 27.23 -2.67 -18.67
CA SER A 38 28.67 -2.78 -18.58
C SER A 38 29.02 -4.20 -19.02
N ASN A 39 29.60 -4.29 -20.22
CA ASN A 39 30.38 -5.40 -20.76
C ASN A 39 30.43 -6.63 -19.86
N ALA A 40 29.50 -7.55 -20.07
CA ALA A 40 29.80 -8.95 -19.80
C ALA A 40 30.79 -9.35 -20.89
N SER A 41 32.07 -9.24 -20.56
CA SER A 41 33.12 -9.96 -21.27
C SER A 41 32.72 -11.43 -21.21
N HIS A 42 32.08 -11.91 -22.28
CA HIS A 42 31.92 -13.32 -22.50
C HIS A 42 33.34 -13.84 -22.71
N SER A 43 33.90 -14.31 -21.62
CA SER A 43 35.06 -15.20 -21.59
C SER A 43 34.91 -16.16 -22.77
N ASN A 44 35.87 -16.07 -23.68
CA ASN A 44 36.06 -16.99 -24.77
C ASN A 44 36.01 -18.42 -24.22
N SER A 45 34.93 -19.15 -24.47
CA SER A 45 34.90 -20.60 -24.32
C SER A 45 34.59 -21.26 -25.66
N ALA A 46 35.17 -20.72 -26.74
CA ALA A 46 35.35 -21.46 -27.97
C ALA A 46 36.55 -22.43 -27.88
N SER A 47 37.38 -22.33 -26.84
CA SER A 47 38.60 -23.14 -26.66
C SER A 47 38.39 -24.44 -25.91
N ALA A 48 37.22 -24.65 -25.30
CA ALA A 48 37.02 -25.80 -24.45
C ALA A 48 36.71 -27.08 -25.24
N PHE A 49 36.46 -27.02 -26.56
CA PHE A 49 36.08 -28.17 -27.39
C PHE A 49 37.20 -29.23 -27.59
N PHE A 50 38.45 -28.96 -27.20
CA PHE A 50 39.58 -29.84 -27.52
C PHE A 50 40.32 -30.49 -26.36
N ASN A 51 39.91 -30.26 -25.10
CA ASN A 51 40.44 -31.08 -23.98
C ASN A 51 39.73 -32.43 -23.93
N LEU A 52 39.94 -33.22 -24.97
CA LEU A 52 39.65 -34.65 -24.93
C LEU A 52 40.73 -35.31 -24.09
N HIS A 53 40.35 -35.75 -22.91
CA HIS A 53 41.13 -36.69 -22.12
C HIS A 53 41.07 -38.04 -22.83
N SER A 54 41.81 -38.20 -23.94
CA SER A 54 42.01 -39.51 -24.55
C SER A 54 42.80 -40.35 -23.56
N SER A 55 42.26 -41.52 -23.19
CA SER A 55 42.98 -42.54 -22.43
C SER A 55 44.34 -42.84 -23.10
N PRO A 56 45.40 -43.17 -22.33
CA PRO A 56 46.73 -43.43 -22.89
C PRO A 56 46.65 -44.46 -24.03
N PRO A 57 47.44 -44.29 -25.11
CA PRO A 57 47.40 -45.23 -26.22
C PRO A 57 47.72 -46.63 -25.70
N ASN A 58 46.79 -47.56 -25.92
CA ASN A 58 47.07 -48.96 -25.68
C ASN A 58 48.02 -49.42 -26.78
N ASN A 59 49.28 -49.68 -26.42
CA ASN A 59 50.38 -50.00 -27.32
C ASN A 59 50.27 -51.43 -27.90
N LYS A 60 49.10 -51.78 -28.44
CA LYS A 60 48.93 -53.04 -29.17
C LYS A 60 49.61 -52.89 -30.52
N THR A 61 50.48 -53.82 -30.87
CA THR A 61 51.17 -53.85 -32.18
C THR A 61 50.12 -53.95 -33.29
N LEU A 62 49.82 -52.83 -33.95
CA LEU A 62 48.90 -52.75 -35.08
C LEU A 62 49.58 -53.39 -36.29
N THR A 63 49.41 -54.70 -36.45
CA THR A 63 50.10 -55.47 -37.50
C THR A 63 49.27 -55.56 -38.78
N THR A 64 47.97 -55.29 -38.71
CA THR A 64 47.03 -55.40 -39.84
C THR A 64 46.21 -54.12 -40.05
N ILE A 65 45.80 -53.84 -41.30
CA ILE A 65 44.91 -52.71 -41.66
C ILE A 65 43.59 -52.76 -40.87
N SER A 66 43.09 -53.97 -40.55
CA SER A 66 41.87 -54.16 -39.75
C SER A 66 42.02 -53.60 -38.33
N ASP A 67 43.16 -53.84 -37.67
CA ASP A 67 43.42 -53.38 -36.30
C ASP A 67 43.41 -51.84 -36.24
N LEU A 68 43.97 -51.19 -37.28
CA LEU A 68 43.96 -49.74 -37.40
C LEU A 68 42.53 -49.20 -37.58
N LYS A 69 41.69 -49.88 -38.38
CA LYS A 69 40.28 -49.51 -38.55
C LYS A 69 39.50 -49.65 -37.24
N GLU A 70 39.73 -50.72 -36.49
CA GLU A 70 39.06 -50.94 -35.20
C GLU A 70 39.52 -49.92 -34.16
N PHE A 71 40.83 -49.64 -34.09
CA PHE A 71 41.38 -48.62 -33.20
C PHE A 71 40.83 -47.22 -33.52
N THR A 72 40.79 -46.84 -34.79
CA THR A 72 40.23 -45.55 -35.20
C THR A 72 38.73 -45.47 -34.96
N SER A 73 37.98 -46.55 -35.18
CA SER A 73 36.55 -46.62 -34.89
C SER A 73 36.26 -46.51 -33.38
N SER A 74 37.00 -47.24 -32.55
CA SER A 74 36.88 -47.15 -31.08
C SER A 74 37.18 -45.74 -30.59
N ARG A 75 38.27 -45.13 -31.09
CA ARG A 75 38.64 -43.77 -30.71
C ARG A 75 37.56 -42.77 -31.11
N LEU A 76 36.94 -42.90 -32.29
CA LEU A 76 35.83 -42.04 -32.70
C LEU A 76 34.62 -42.19 -31.78
N GLU A 77 34.25 -43.41 -31.40
CA GLU A 77 33.13 -43.66 -30.48
C GLU A 77 33.39 -43.12 -29.06
N ASP A 78 34.62 -43.26 -28.55
CA ASP A 78 35.02 -42.68 -27.27
C ASP A 78 34.92 -41.15 -27.29
N ILE A 79 35.35 -40.53 -28.40
CA ILE A 79 35.22 -39.08 -28.62
C ILE A 79 33.76 -38.66 -28.59
N LYS A 80 32.88 -39.34 -29.35
CA LYS A 80 31.44 -39.06 -29.37
C LYS A 80 30.83 -39.15 -27.96
N ARG A 81 31.14 -40.21 -27.23
CA ARG A 81 30.63 -40.42 -25.88
C ARG A 81 31.08 -39.31 -24.93
N SER A 82 32.38 -38.98 -24.95
CA SER A 82 32.92 -37.90 -24.11
C SER A 82 32.30 -36.52 -24.39
N LEU A 83 32.02 -36.23 -25.66
CA LEU A 83 31.40 -34.97 -26.07
C LEU A 83 29.94 -34.91 -25.60
N ILE A 84 29.20 -36.01 -25.74
CA ILE A 84 27.82 -36.12 -25.28
C ILE A 84 27.76 -35.96 -23.76
N ASP A 85 28.53 -36.74 -23.01
CA ASP A 85 28.55 -36.71 -21.55
C ASP A 85 28.90 -35.32 -21.01
N ARG A 86 29.88 -34.66 -21.64
CA ARG A 86 30.25 -33.30 -21.29
C ARG A 86 29.14 -32.29 -21.59
N SER A 87 28.52 -32.38 -22.77
CA SER A 87 27.43 -31.46 -23.14
C SER A 87 26.22 -31.62 -22.21
N GLN A 88 25.89 -32.85 -21.83
CA GLN A 88 24.83 -33.14 -20.87
C GLN A 88 25.17 -32.61 -19.47
N SER A 89 26.41 -32.79 -19.03
CA SER A 89 26.87 -32.24 -17.74
C SER A 89 26.80 -30.72 -17.71
N GLU A 90 27.17 -30.04 -18.80
CA GLU A 90 27.10 -28.59 -18.91
C GLU A 90 25.66 -28.08 -18.89
N ILE A 91 24.76 -28.69 -19.67
CA ILE A 91 23.33 -28.37 -19.67
C ILE A 91 22.72 -28.53 -18.28
N LEU A 92 23.06 -29.62 -17.56
CA LEU A 92 22.55 -29.87 -16.21
C LEU A 92 23.05 -28.82 -15.20
N LYS A 93 24.31 -28.40 -15.28
CA LYS A 93 24.87 -27.35 -14.42
C LYS A 93 24.19 -26.00 -14.67
N ASP A 94 23.95 -25.66 -15.93
CA ASP A 94 23.26 -24.43 -16.28
C ASP A 94 21.79 -24.44 -15.84
N LEU A 95 21.13 -25.60 -15.96
CA LEU A 95 19.76 -25.78 -15.48
C LEU A 95 19.69 -25.58 -13.96
N ASP A 96 20.58 -26.22 -13.20
CA ASP A 96 20.63 -26.09 -11.74
C ASP A 96 20.95 -24.65 -11.28
N ALA A 97 21.91 -24.00 -11.94
CA ALA A 97 22.24 -22.59 -11.70
C ALA A 97 21.06 -21.66 -12.02
N SER A 98 20.31 -21.96 -13.10
CA SER A 98 19.11 -21.21 -13.46
C SER A 98 17.99 -21.37 -12.43
N HIS A 99 17.78 -22.59 -11.94
CA HIS A 99 16.78 -22.92 -10.92
C HIS A 99 17.13 -22.24 -9.59
N SER A 100 18.39 -22.34 -9.15
CA SER A 100 18.89 -21.66 -7.94
C SER A 100 18.69 -20.14 -8.00
N ARG A 101 18.98 -19.52 -9.14
CA ARG A 101 18.77 -18.07 -9.34
C ARG A 101 17.28 -17.72 -9.33
N LEU A 102 16.43 -18.52 -9.97
CA LEU A 102 14.99 -18.31 -10.01
C LEU A 102 14.39 -18.44 -8.60
N HIS A 103 14.75 -19.50 -7.88
CA HIS A 103 14.32 -19.74 -6.51
C HIS A 103 14.70 -18.58 -5.58
N LYS A 104 15.93 -18.05 -5.69
CA LYS A 104 16.36 -16.87 -4.92
C LYS A 104 15.50 -15.64 -5.22
N ARG A 105 15.19 -15.37 -6.50
CA ARG A 105 14.32 -14.25 -6.89
C ARG A 105 12.91 -14.44 -6.35
N PHE A 106 12.36 -15.64 -6.47
CA PHE A 106 11.04 -15.97 -5.96
C PHE A 106 10.97 -15.75 -4.45
N LYS A 107 11.95 -16.25 -3.69
CA LYS A 107 12.02 -16.03 -2.23
C LYS A 107 12.05 -14.54 -1.86
N ILE A 108 12.85 -13.72 -2.55
CA ILE A 108 12.90 -12.28 -2.31
C ILE A 108 11.54 -11.63 -2.62
N GLN A 109 10.91 -12.02 -3.73
CA GLN A 109 9.60 -11.50 -4.11
C GLN A 109 8.52 -11.88 -3.09
N THR A 110 8.48 -13.14 -2.66
CA THR A 110 7.52 -13.61 -1.64
C THR A 110 7.69 -12.83 -0.34
N GLN A 111 8.93 -12.62 0.11
CA GLN A 111 9.18 -11.82 1.31
C GLN A 111 8.74 -10.35 1.15
N ALA A 112 8.99 -9.75 -0.01
CA ALA A 112 8.54 -8.39 -0.28
C ALA A 112 7.01 -8.28 -0.32
N CYS A 113 6.32 -9.25 -0.92
CA CYS A 113 4.86 -9.31 -0.91
C CYS A 113 4.31 -9.46 0.51
N GLN A 114 4.93 -10.33 1.32
CA GLN A 114 4.56 -10.53 2.72
C GLN A 114 4.73 -9.23 3.53
N GLN A 115 5.84 -8.52 3.37
CA GLN A 115 6.10 -7.26 4.05
C GLN A 115 5.08 -6.16 3.67
N VAL A 116 4.71 -6.08 2.38
CA VAL A 116 3.70 -5.12 1.92
C VAL A 116 2.32 -5.44 2.52
N LEU A 117 1.96 -6.72 2.61
CA LEU A 117 0.71 -7.15 3.21
C LEU A 117 0.65 -6.78 4.71
N GLU A 118 1.71 -7.05 5.46
CA GLU A 118 1.80 -6.73 6.88
C GLU A 118 1.72 -5.21 7.15
N GLU A 119 2.42 -4.39 6.35
CA GLU A 119 2.35 -2.94 6.51
C GLU A 119 0.96 -2.39 6.13
N ALA A 120 0.31 -2.95 5.10
CA ALA A 120 -1.04 -2.57 4.72
C ALA A 120 -2.06 -2.91 5.81
N GLU A 121 -1.96 -4.10 6.41
CA GLU A 121 -2.81 -4.51 7.53
C GLU A 121 -2.64 -3.60 8.74
N LYS A 122 -1.39 -3.26 9.08
CA LYS A 122 -1.06 -2.36 10.17
C LYS A 122 -1.64 -0.95 9.95
N GLU A 123 -1.46 -0.37 8.77
CA GLU A 123 -2.02 0.96 8.46
C GLU A 123 -3.55 0.93 8.39
N TYR A 124 -4.15 -0.14 7.88
CA TYR A 124 -5.60 -0.33 7.92
C TYR A 124 -6.12 -0.32 9.36
N LYS A 125 -5.52 -1.11 10.26
CA LYS A 125 -5.91 -1.18 11.67
C LYS A 125 -5.82 0.20 12.33
N LYS A 126 -4.71 0.91 12.12
CA LYS A 126 -4.49 2.27 12.65
C LYS A 126 -5.53 3.27 12.15
N ILE A 127 -5.90 3.21 10.87
CA ILE A 127 -6.94 4.08 10.30
C ILE A 127 -8.30 3.73 10.91
N SER A 128 -8.62 2.44 11.04
CA SER A 128 -9.87 1.98 11.67
C SER A 128 -9.98 2.48 13.11
N GLU A 129 -8.96 2.27 13.93
CA GLU A 129 -8.91 2.73 15.33
C GLU A 129 -9.09 4.25 15.44
N LYS A 130 -8.48 5.01 14.52
CA LYS A 130 -8.63 6.47 14.47
C LYS A 130 -10.06 6.88 14.12
N ILE A 131 -10.71 6.21 13.17
CA ILE A 131 -12.10 6.48 12.79
C ILE A 131 -13.01 6.19 13.97
N ASP A 132 -12.85 5.04 14.62
CA ASP A 132 -13.66 4.64 15.77
C ASP A 132 -13.50 5.62 16.93
N SER A 133 -12.25 5.99 17.26
CA SER A 133 -11.98 6.99 18.29
C SER A 133 -12.58 8.36 17.97
N SER A 134 -12.46 8.82 16.73
CA SER A 134 -13.05 10.09 16.28
C SER A 134 -14.58 10.05 16.32
N HIS A 135 -15.18 8.92 15.95
CA HIS A 135 -16.62 8.73 16.00
C HIS A 135 -17.15 8.81 17.43
N GLU A 136 -16.51 8.09 18.37
CA GLU A 136 -16.92 8.12 19.77
C GLU A 136 -16.71 9.50 20.41
N ALA A 137 -15.62 10.21 20.09
CA ALA A 137 -15.40 11.57 20.55
C ALA A 137 -16.49 12.54 20.05
N MET A 138 -16.88 12.41 18.78
CA MET A 138 -17.95 13.24 18.20
C MET A 138 -19.31 12.94 18.83
N LYS A 139 -19.63 11.67 19.07
CA LYS A 139 -20.86 11.25 19.75
C LYS A 139 -20.91 11.78 21.18
N ALA A 140 -19.81 11.70 21.92
CA ALA A 140 -19.70 12.23 23.28
C ALA A 140 -19.85 13.77 23.30
N SER A 141 -19.19 14.47 22.37
CA SER A 141 -19.31 15.93 22.23
C SER A 141 -20.73 16.37 21.92
N TYR A 142 -21.41 15.68 21.00
CA TYR A 142 -22.82 15.97 20.67
C TYR A 142 -23.77 15.71 21.85
N ALA A 143 -23.55 14.63 22.60
CA ALA A 143 -24.32 14.36 23.82
C ALA A 143 -24.11 15.46 24.87
N GLY A 144 -22.88 15.92 25.06
CA GLY A 144 -22.58 17.06 25.94
C GLY A 144 -23.27 18.34 25.50
N PHE A 145 -23.18 18.68 24.20
CA PHE A 145 -23.83 19.85 23.63
C PHE A 145 -25.35 19.82 23.82
N THR A 146 -26.00 18.68 23.57
CA THR A 146 -27.46 18.57 23.73
C THR A 146 -27.89 18.69 25.20
N ALA A 147 -27.13 18.11 26.13
CA ALA A 147 -27.35 18.27 27.56
C ALA A 147 -27.21 19.74 28.01
N ASP A 148 -26.17 20.43 27.55
CA ASP A 148 -25.92 21.85 27.89
C ASP A 148 -27.00 22.77 27.30
N ALA A 149 -27.42 22.52 26.06
CA ALA A 149 -28.49 23.25 25.42
C ALA A 149 -29.82 23.07 26.18
N GLN A 150 -30.15 21.83 26.57
CA GLN A 150 -31.35 21.53 27.35
C GLN A 150 -31.30 22.17 28.75
N ALA A 151 -30.17 22.07 29.45
CA ALA A 151 -29.98 22.69 30.76
C ALA A 151 -30.09 24.23 30.68
N THR A 152 -29.56 24.84 29.62
CA THR A 152 -29.65 26.28 29.40
C THR A 152 -31.07 26.72 29.07
N ALA A 153 -31.75 26.04 28.16
CA ALA A 153 -33.15 26.31 27.85
C ALA A 153 -34.05 26.16 29.09
N ALA A 154 -33.89 25.08 29.85
CA ALA A 154 -34.65 24.85 31.08
C ALA A 154 -34.44 25.96 32.12
N ARG A 155 -33.20 26.42 32.31
CA ARG A 155 -32.89 27.55 33.19
C ARG A 155 -33.57 28.83 32.73
N VAL A 156 -33.45 29.17 31.44
CA VAL A 156 -34.07 30.38 30.87
C VAL A 156 -35.60 30.34 31.03
N CYS A 157 -36.24 29.21 30.70
CA CYS A 157 -37.68 29.06 30.89
C CYS A 157 -38.07 29.25 32.36
N LYS A 158 -37.33 28.63 33.29
CA LYS A 158 -37.60 28.76 34.73
C LYS A 158 -37.49 30.20 35.21
N THR A 159 -36.43 30.92 34.81
CA THR A 159 -36.23 32.33 35.22
C THR A 159 -37.29 33.22 34.61
N SER A 160 -37.55 33.12 33.30
CA SER A 160 -38.52 33.96 32.60
C SER A 160 -39.95 33.74 33.11
N ILE A 161 -40.36 32.50 33.40
CA ILE A 161 -41.68 32.21 33.98
C ILE A 161 -41.81 32.86 35.37
N SER A 162 -40.77 32.73 36.20
CA SER A 162 -40.78 33.29 37.56
C SER A 162 -40.82 34.82 37.56
N GLU A 163 -40.03 35.46 36.69
CA GLU A 163 -40.02 36.91 36.50
C GLU A 163 -41.36 37.43 35.98
N LEU A 164 -41.93 36.75 34.98
CA LEU A 164 -43.23 37.10 34.43
C LEU A 164 -44.34 36.98 35.48
N SER A 165 -44.35 35.88 36.25
CA SER A 165 -45.29 35.68 37.36
C SER A 165 -45.19 36.82 38.39
N LYS A 166 -43.97 37.17 38.81
CA LYS A 166 -43.74 38.26 39.77
C LYS A 166 -44.21 39.61 39.21
N SER A 167 -44.00 39.85 37.91
CA SER A 167 -44.49 41.06 37.25
C SER A 167 -46.02 41.14 37.21
N PHE A 168 -46.70 40.02 36.98
CA PHE A 168 -48.16 39.95 36.98
C PHE A 168 -48.73 40.20 38.37
N GLU A 169 -48.20 39.57 39.42
CA GLU A 169 -48.64 39.80 40.79
C GLU A 169 -48.49 41.28 41.17
N LYS A 170 -47.35 41.89 40.86
CA LYS A 170 -47.14 43.33 41.07
C LYS A 170 -48.18 44.18 40.32
N GLY A 171 -48.48 43.83 39.07
CA GLY A 171 -49.49 44.54 38.28
C GLY A 171 -50.91 44.43 38.87
N ILE A 172 -51.26 43.27 39.44
CA ILE A 172 -52.53 43.05 40.14
C ILE A 172 -52.58 43.89 41.41
N ASP A 173 -51.53 43.88 42.23
CA ASP A 173 -51.45 44.67 43.46
C ASP A 173 -51.54 46.18 43.18
N ASP A 174 -50.86 46.67 42.14
CA ASP A 174 -50.93 48.08 41.70
C ASP A 174 -52.34 48.49 41.25
N LEU A 175 -53.13 47.57 40.68
CA LEU A 175 -54.53 47.82 40.33
C LEU A 175 -55.41 47.84 41.58
N ARG A 176 -55.25 46.86 42.48
CA ARG A 176 -56.00 46.79 43.74
C ARG A 176 -55.80 48.06 44.58
N SER A 177 -54.55 48.50 44.70
CA SER A 177 -54.16 49.74 45.39
C SER A 177 -54.87 50.98 44.82
N ARG A 178 -55.00 51.07 43.49
CA ARG A 178 -55.66 52.20 42.82
C ARG A 178 -57.18 52.23 42.96
N PHE A 179 -57.82 51.06 43.04
CA PHE A 179 -59.29 50.94 43.06
C PHE A 179 -59.86 50.59 44.44
N GLY A 180 -59.04 50.49 45.48
CA GLY A 180 -59.49 50.28 46.87
C GLY A 180 -60.09 48.90 47.12
N THR A 181 -59.75 47.88 46.32
CA THR A 181 -60.22 46.51 46.55
C THR A 181 -59.31 45.82 47.57
N PRO A 182 -59.83 45.28 48.69
CA PRO A 182 -59.02 44.57 49.67
C PRO A 182 -58.43 43.29 49.06
N SER A 183 -57.18 42.95 49.41
CA SER A 183 -56.65 41.61 49.12
C SER A 183 -57.42 40.58 49.96
N ALA A 184 -57.97 39.57 49.30
CA ALA A 184 -58.44 38.35 49.96
C ALA A 184 -57.25 37.53 50.48
#